data_AF-A0A2D9Y119-F1
#
_entry.id   AF-A0A2D9Y119-F1
#
_cell.length_a   1.000
_cell.length_b   1.000
_cell.length_c   1.000
_cell.angle_alpha   90.00
_cell.angle_beta   90.00
_cell.angle_gamma   90.00
#
_symmetry.space_group_name_H-M   'P 1'
#
loop_
_entity.id
_entity.type
_entity.pdbx_description
1 polymer ?
#
loop_
_entity_poly.entity_id
_entity_poly.type
_entity_poly.pdbx_seq_one_letter_code
_entity_poly.pdbx_strand_id
1 'polypeptide(L)'
;MSLQKSYSADIHLELNKEFWQDLETFCVAECCGIDAFDFSKEVIQETISYYDKEEIITNLDILIEEIQSSKFKDASSSIFNAYLKKEAFLKIIKEIKQNILN
;
A
#
# COMPACT_ATOMS: atom_id res chain seq x y z
N MET A 1 -7.08 -3.69 26.92
CA MET A 1 -5.86 -3.33 26.16
C MET A 1 -5.86 -4.21 24.93
N SER A 2 -6.27 -3.70 23.77
CA SER A 2 -6.34 -4.50 22.54
C SER A 2 -4.92 -4.83 22.12
N LEU A 3 -4.53 -6.11 22.18
CA LEU A 3 -3.26 -6.57 21.64
C LEU A 3 -3.31 -6.32 20.13
N GLN A 4 -2.55 -5.35 19.64
CA GLN A 4 -2.36 -5.14 18.21
C GLN A 4 -1.96 -6.49 17.58
N LYS A 5 -2.79 -6.99 16.65
CA LYS A 5 -2.64 -8.34 16.06
C LYS A 5 -1.82 -8.33 14.77
N SER A 6 -1.61 -7.16 14.17
CA SER A 6 -0.95 -6.95 12.90
C SER A 6 -0.12 -5.67 12.92
N TYR A 7 0.86 -5.59 12.02
CA TYR A 7 1.48 -4.32 11.69
C TYR A 7 0.47 -3.44 10.95
N SER A 8 0.30 -2.18 11.36
CA SER A 8 -0.57 -1.24 10.64
C SER A 8 0.25 -0.48 9.61
N ALA A 9 -0.06 -0.67 8.33
CA ALA A 9 0.59 0.04 7.23
C ALA A 9 0.09 1.48 7.06
N ASP A 10 -1.04 1.83 7.68
CA ASP A 10 -1.69 3.14 7.53
C ASP A 10 -0.78 4.30 7.94
N ILE A 11 0.16 4.10 8.86
CA ILE A 11 1.13 5.13 9.28
C ILE A 11 1.92 5.68 8.08
N HIS A 12 2.25 4.82 7.10
CA HIS A 12 2.98 5.22 5.89
C HIS A 12 2.04 5.51 4.73
N LEU A 13 0.96 4.74 4.59
CA LEU A 13 0.04 4.91 3.48
C LEU A 13 -0.73 6.25 3.56
N GLU A 14 -1.01 6.76 4.77
CA GLU A 14 -1.66 8.08 4.94
C GLU A 14 -0.80 9.24 4.41
N LEU A 15 0.53 9.10 4.33
CA LEU A 15 1.41 10.15 3.79
C LEU A 15 1.16 10.41 2.30
N ASN A 16 0.72 9.39 1.56
CA ASN A 16 0.42 9.48 0.14
C ASN A 16 -1.04 9.06 -0.14
N LYS A 17 -1.96 9.44 0.77
CA LYS A 17 -3.38 9.06 0.69
C LYS A 17 -4.03 9.38 -0.67
N GLU A 18 -3.81 10.59 -1.18
CA GLU A 18 -4.38 11.04 -2.45
C GLU A 18 -3.92 10.16 -3.62
N PHE A 19 -2.64 9.78 -3.65
CA PHE A 19 -2.12 8.83 -4.63
C PHE A 19 -2.82 7.47 -4.58
N TRP A 20 -3.07 6.93 -3.39
CA TRP A 20 -3.81 5.67 -3.27
C TRP A 20 -5.26 5.80 -3.73
N GLN A 21 -5.92 6.91 -3.39
CA GLN A 21 -7.30 7.18 -3.78
C GLN A 21 -7.46 7.33 -5.30
N ASP A 22 -6.48 7.92 -5.99
CA ASP A 22 -6.50 8.02 -7.46
C ASP A 22 -6.28 6.66 -8.15
N LEU A 23 -5.75 5.66 -7.44
CA LEU A 23 -5.68 4.27 -7.89
C LEU A 23 -6.96 3.47 -7.59
N GLU A 24 -7.90 4.00 -6.81
CA GLU A 24 -9.19 3.35 -6.59
C GLU A 24 -10.02 3.35 -7.87
N THR A 25 -10.60 2.20 -8.17
CA THR A 25 -11.50 2.01 -9.30
C THR A 25 -12.94 2.37 -8.92
N PHE A 26 -13.92 2.03 -9.76
CA PHE A 26 -15.33 2.25 -9.46
C PHE A 26 -15.81 1.47 -8.21
N CYS A 27 -15.12 0.41 -7.78
CA CYS A 27 -15.43 -0.20 -6.49
C CYS A 27 -14.74 0.58 -5.37
N VAL A 28 -15.49 0.97 -4.33
CA VAL A 28 -14.93 1.63 -3.16
C VAL A 28 -14.13 0.63 -2.31
N ALA A 29 -12.98 1.05 -1.80
CA ALA A 29 -12.11 0.22 -0.96
C ALA A 29 -12.86 -0.37 0.25
N GLU A 30 -13.81 0.37 0.84
CA GLU A 30 -14.62 -0.10 1.97
C GLU A 30 -15.41 -1.40 1.68
N CYS A 31 -15.68 -1.71 0.40
CA CYS A 31 -16.43 -2.91 0.00
C CYS A 31 -15.54 -3.97 -0.65
N CYS A 32 -14.67 -3.60 -1.59
CA CYS A 32 -13.83 -4.54 -2.34
C CYS A 32 -12.44 -4.75 -1.73
N GLY A 33 -12.07 -4.01 -0.68
CA GLY A 33 -10.75 -4.12 -0.08
C GLY A 33 -9.67 -3.72 -1.08
N ILE A 34 -8.57 -4.47 -1.07
CA ILE A 34 -7.43 -4.23 -1.95
C ILE A 34 -7.74 -4.46 -3.44
N ASP A 35 -8.79 -5.24 -3.73
CA ASP A 35 -9.26 -5.48 -5.10
C ASP A 35 -10.02 -4.26 -5.68
N ALA A 36 -10.25 -3.22 -4.87
CA ALA A 36 -10.77 -1.93 -5.33
C ALA A 36 -9.74 -1.13 -6.13
N PHE A 37 -8.45 -1.43 -6.00
CA PHE A 37 -7.36 -0.64 -6.56
C PHE A 37 -6.84 -1.25 -7.86
N ASP A 38 -6.48 -0.41 -8.82
CA ASP A 38 -5.77 -0.83 -10.02
C ASP A 38 -4.26 -0.59 -9.87
N PHE A 39 -3.55 -1.64 -9.47
CA PHE A 39 -2.09 -1.65 -9.35
C PHE A 39 -1.38 -2.11 -10.64
N SER A 40 -2.06 -2.10 -11.80
CA SER A 40 -1.42 -2.37 -13.08
C SER A 40 -0.31 -1.34 -13.36
N LYS A 41 0.67 -1.74 -14.17
CA LYS A 41 1.80 -0.87 -14.48
C LYS A 41 1.33 0.41 -15.17
N GLU A 42 0.37 0.28 -16.09
CA GLU A 42 -0.15 1.37 -16.90
C GLU A 42 -0.81 2.44 -16.01
N VAL A 43 -1.71 2.03 -15.12
CA VAL A 43 -2.42 2.96 -14.23
C VAL A 43 -1.49 3.58 -13.19
N ILE A 44 -0.55 2.81 -12.63
CA ILE A 44 0.46 3.35 -11.72
C ILE A 44 1.33 4.40 -12.41
N GLN A 45 1.80 4.13 -13.64
CA GLN A 45 2.66 5.06 -14.38
C GLN A 45 1.93 6.33 -14.78
N GLU A 46 0.65 6.23 -15.15
CA GLU A 46 -0.20 7.39 -15.41
C GLU A 46 -0.40 8.21 -14.13
N THR A 47 -0.83 7.56 -13.04
CA THR A 47 -1.18 8.22 -11.78
C THR A 47 0.05 8.88 -11.14
N ILE A 48 1.19 8.18 -11.08
CA ILE A 48 2.42 8.71 -10.45
C ILE A 48 2.94 9.97 -11.15
N SER A 49 2.56 10.23 -12.41
CA SER A 49 2.97 11.44 -13.13
C SER A 49 2.41 12.75 -12.53
N TYR A 50 1.38 12.65 -11.68
CA TYR A 50 0.77 13.78 -10.97
C TYR A 50 1.35 14.02 -9.56
N TYR A 51 2.23 13.13 -9.09
CA TYR A 51 2.75 13.12 -7.72
C TYR A 51 4.28 13.19 -7.67
N ASP A 52 4.83 13.43 -6.47
CA ASP A 52 6.26 13.28 -6.25
C ASP A 52 6.65 11.80 -6.20
N LYS A 53 7.20 11.32 -7.31
CA LYS A 53 7.67 9.95 -7.47
C LYS A 53 8.74 9.56 -6.44
N GLU A 54 9.69 10.46 -6.14
CA GLU A 54 10.78 10.15 -5.22
C GLU A 54 10.26 10.04 -3.78
N GLU A 55 9.31 10.91 -3.41
CA GLU A 55 8.63 10.86 -2.12
C GLU A 55 7.90 9.52 -1.93
N ILE A 56 7.08 9.12 -2.91
CA ILE A 56 6.30 7.87 -2.84
C ILE A 56 7.22 6.65 -2.78
N ILE A 57 8.29 6.62 -3.58
CA ILE A 57 9.28 5.52 -3.53
C ILE A 57 9.93 5.44 -2.15
N THR A 58 10.31 6.58 -1.58
CA THR A 58 10.96 6.64 -0.27
C THR A 58 10.02 6.13 0.82
N ASN A 59 8.76 6.55 0.82
CA ASN A 59 7.75 6.08 1.77
C ASN A 59 7.49 4.57 1.62
N LEU A 60 7.48 4.04 0.39
CA LEU A 60 7.34 2.60 0.14
C LEU A 60 8.55 1.80 0.66
N ASP A 61 9.77 2.34 0.54
CA ASP A 61 10.97 1.70 1.09
C ASP A 61 10.91 1.59 2.61
N ILE A 62 10.56 2.68 3.29
CA ILE A 62 10.40 2.69 4.75
C ILE A 62 9.31 1.70 5.17
N LEU A 63 8.16 1.70 4.48
CA LEU A 63 7.07 0.75 4.77
C LEU A 63 7.52 -0.71 4.60
N ILE A 64 8.28 -1.03 3.54
CA ILE A 64 8.81 -2.38 3.32
C ILE A 64 9.74 -2.79 4.47
N GLU A 65 10.68 -1.92 4.85
CA GLU A 65 11.63 -2.19 5.92
C GLU A 65 10.95 -2.40 7.27
N GLU A 66 9.95 -1.57 7.59
CA GLU A 66 9.20 -1.68 8.84
C GLU A 66 8.33 -2.94 8.90
N ILE A 67 7.63 -3.27 7.81
CA ILE A 67 6.88 -4.53 7.75
C ILE A 67 7.84 -5.72 7.92
N GLN A 68 8.99 -5.72 7.24
CA GLN A 68 9.98 -6.79 7.35
C GLN A 68 10.48 -6.96 8.79
N SER A 69 10.85 -5.85 9.43
CA SER A 69 11.38 -5.78 10.80
C SER A 69 10.32 -6.02 11.87
N SER A 70 9.04 -5.91 11.51
CA SER A 70 7.93 -6.16 12.41
C SER A 70 7.87 -7.61 12.90
N LYS A 71 7.64 -7.76 14.21
CA LYS A 71 7.37 -9.04 14.89
C LYS A 71 5.99 -9.63 14.56
N PHE A 72 5.12 -8.87 13.90
CA PHE A 72 3.78 -9.32 13.55
C PHE A 72 3.82 -10.29 12.35
N LYS A 73 2.94 -11.30 12.39
CA LYS A 73 2.77 -12.28 11.30
C LYS A 73 1.87 -11.78 10.18
N ASP A 74 1.06 -10.77 10.49
CA ASP A 74 0.04 -10.21 9.62
C ASP A 74 0.25 -8.69 9.53
N ALA A 75 -0.17 -8.11 8.41
CA ALA A 75 -0.18 -6.68 8.16
C ALA A 75 -1.59 -6.26 7.75
N SER A 76 -1.97 -5.04 8.10
CA SER A 76 -3.30 -4.50 7.83
C SER A 76 -3.23 -3.05 7.40
N SER A 77 -4.19 -2.65 6.58
CA SER A 77 -4.42 -1.26 6.20
C SER A 77 -5.91 -0.98 6.10
N SER A 78 -6.33 0.14 6.66
CA SER A 78 -7.69 0.66 6.47
C SER A 78 -7.83 1.34 5.11
N ILE A 79 -6.77 1.98 4.59
CA ILE A 79 -6.74 2.56 3.24
C ILE A 79 -6.98 1.48 2.19
N PHE A 80 -6.21 0.38 2.22
CA PHE A 80 -6.45 -0.74 1.32
C PHE A 80 -7.58 -1.66 1.77
N ASN A 81 -8.22 -1.38 2.91
CA ASN A 81 -9.20 -2.26 3.57
C ASN A 81 -8.79 -3.74 3.48
N ALA A 82 -7.58 -4.02 3.96
CA ALA A 82 -6.90 -5.30 3.82
C ALA A 82 -6.35 -5.80 5.16
N TYR A 83 -6.46 -7.11 5.39
CA TYR A 83 -5.79 -7.82 6.48
C TYR A 83 -5.18 -9.10 5.91
N LEU A 84 -3.85 -9.13 5.77
CA LEU A 84 -3.13 -10.17 5.02
C LEU A 84 -1.94 -10.71 5.81
N LYS A 85 -1.44 -11.87 5.41
CA LYS A 85 -0.14 -12.36 5.88
C LYS A 85 0.95 -11.35 5.51
N LYS A 86 1.91 -11.15 6.41
CA LYS A 86 3.04 -10.22 6.22
C LYS A 86 3.69 -10.38 4.83
N GLU A 87 3.94 -11.61 4.41
CA GLU A 87 4.60 -11.91 3.14
C GLU A 87 3.75 -11.53 1.93
N ALA A 88 2.43 -11.76 2.00
CA ALA A 88 1.51 -11.39 0.94
C ALA A 88 1.39 -9.87 0.82
N PHE A 89 1.27 -9.15 1.94
CA PHE A 89 1.24 -7.69 1.94
C PHE A 89 2.54 -7.10 1.39
N LEU A 90 3.70 -7.60 1.83
CA LEU A 90 5.00 -7.19 1.31
C LEU A 90 5.14 -7.41 -0.19
N LYS A 91 4.61 -8.52 -0.70
CA LYS A 91 4.66 -8.82 -2.13
C LYS A 91 3.93 -7.72 -2.93
N ILE A 92 2.73 -7.34 -2.49
CA ILE A 92 1.93 -6.29 -3.14
C ILE A 92 2.69 -4.95 -3.11
N ILE A 93 3.18 -4.52 -1.95
CA ILE A 93 3.91 -3.25 -1.82
C ILE A 93 5.16 -3.22 -2.72
N LYS A 94 5.89 -4.35 -2.83
CA LYS A 94 7.05 -4.47 -3.72
C LYS A 94 6.66 -4.44 -5.20
N GLU A 95 5.55 -5.06 -5.58
CA GLU A 95 5.04 -5.04 -6.95
C GLU A 95 4.63 -3.62 -7.35
N ILE A 96 3.91 -2.89 -6.48
CA ILE A 96 3.57 -1.47 -6.69
C ILE A 96 4.85 -0.64 -6.87
N LYS A 97 5.82 -0.76 -5.95
CA LYS A 97 7.09 -0.05 -6.06
C LYS A 97 7.82 -0.35 -7.37
N GLN A 98 7.85 -1.62 -7.77
CA GLN A 98 8.48 -2.03 -9.02
C GLN A 98 7.78 -1.44 -10.24
N ASN A 99 6.45 -1.36 -10.20
CA ASN A 99 5.64 -0.72 -11.23
C ASN A 99 5.86 0.79 -11.31
N ILE A 100 6.22 1.46 -10.20
CA ILE A 100 6.61 2.88 -10.20
C ILE A 100 8.01 3.09 -10.81
N LEU A 101 8.96 2.19 -10.55
CA LEU A 101 10.34 2.31 -11.01
C LEU A 101 10.52 2.06 -12.52
N ASN A 102 9.72 1.14 -13.09
CA ASN A 102 9.82 0.66 -14.48
C ASN A 102 8.92 1.40 -15.46
#